data_AF-A0A0P9EPN6-F1
#
_entry.id   AF-A0A0P9EPN6-F1
#
_cell.length_a   1.000
_cell.length_b   1.000
_cell.length_c   1.000
_cell.angle_alpha   90.00
_cell.angle_beta   90.00
_cell.angle_gamma   90.00
#
_symmetry.space_group_name_H-M   'P 1'
#
loop_
_entity.id
_entity.type
_entity.pdbx_description
1 polymer ?
#
loop_
_entity_poly.entity_id
_entity_poly.type
_entity_poly.pdbx_seq_one_letter_code
_entity_poly.pdbx_strand_id
1 'polypeptide(L)' 'MHYKLLLAIVLLVLVLIFVLQNTTIVDINFLIWEFTLSRGLLVLMVLLVGVAIGWLGRAQLAHRGRKQKRIWS' A
#
# COMPACT_ATOMS: atom_id res chain seq x y z
N MET A 1 -11.31 -26.98 -8.20
CA MET A 1 -9.99 -26.34 -8.37
C MET A 1 -9.99 -25.23 -9.42
N HIS A 2 -10.89 -25.22 -10.42
CA HIS A 2 -10.92 -24.19 -11.48
C HIS A 2 -11.56 -22.85 -11.06
N TYR A 3 -12.44 -22.84 -10.06
CA TYR A 3 -13.08 -21.60 -9.58
C TYR A 3 -12.09 -20.62 -8.97
N LYS A 4 -11.02 -21.10 -8.30
CA LYS A 4 -9.96 -20.24 -7.74
C LYS A 4 -9.15 -19.55 -8.86
N LEU A 5 -8.87 -20.29 -9.93
CA LEU A 5 -8.20 -19.78 -11.14
C LEU A 5 -9.07 -18.78 -11.89
N LEU A 6 -10.35 -19.09 -12.06
CA LEU A 6 -11.31 -18.20 -12.70
C LEU A 6 -11.48 -16.90 -11.90
N LEU A 7 -11.59 -17.01 -10.57
CA LEU A 7 -11.66 -15.86 -9.68
C LEU A 7 -10.37 -15.02 -9.73
N ALA A 8 -9.20 -15.66 -9.77
CA ALA A 8 -7.92 -14.96 -9.92
C ALA A 8 -7.81 -14.22 -11.26
N ILE A 9 -8.25 -14.83 -12.35
CA ILE A 9 -8.28 -14.20 -13.69
C ILE A 9 -9.24 -13.01 -13.70
N VAL A 10 -10.44 -13.16 -13.13
CA VAL A 10 -11.41 -12.07 -13.01
C VAL A 10 -10.84 -10.91 -12.20
N LEU A 11 -10.16 -11.20 -11.09
CA LEU A 11 -9.51 -10.18 -10.26
C LEU A 11 -8.40 -9.46 -11.05
N LEU A 12 -7.58 -10.21 -11.79
CA LEU A 12 -6.51 -9.65 -12.61
C LEU A 12 -7.06 -8.70 -13.68
N VAL A 13 -8.13 -9.11 -14.38
CA VAL A 13 -8.80 -8.29 -15.38
C VAL A 13 -9.36 -7.01 -14.75
N LEU A 14 -9.99 -7.11 -13.57
CA LEU A 14 -10.50 -5.93 -12.86
C LEU A 14 -9.38 -4.96 -12.46
N VAL A 15 -8.23 -5.47 -12.01
CA VAL A 15 -7.05 -4.65 -11.72
C VAL A 15 -6.53 -3.95 -12.97
N LEU A 16 -6.45 -4.66 -14.10
CA LEU A 16 -6.02 -4.06 -15.38
C LEU A 16 -6.99 -2.97 -15.84
N ILE A 17 -8.30 -3.20 -15.74
CA ILE A 17 -9.33 -2.20 -16.06
C ILE A 17 -9.20 -1.00 -15.12
N PHE A 18 -9.02 -1.21 -13.82
CA PHE A 18 -8.82 -0.14 -12.86
C PHE A 18 -7.58 0.69 -13.21
N VAL A 19 -6.45 0.05 -13.52
CA VAL A 19 -5.23 0.76 -13.93
C VAL A 19 -5.46 1.56 -15.20
N LEU A 20 -6.06 0.95 -16.24
CA LEU A 20 -6.34 1.60 -17.52
C LEU A 20 -7.32 2.76 -17.40
N GLN A 21 -8.40 2.61 -16.62
CA GLN A 21 -9.38 3.68 -16.39
C GLN A 21 -8.82 4.81 -15.52
N ASN A 22 -7.90 4.49 -14.60
CA ASN A 22 -7.25 5.46 -13.72
C ASN A 22 -5.86 5.88 -14.23
N THR A 23 -5.65 5.84 -15.57
CA THR A 23 -4.47 6.36 -16.26
C THR A 23 -4.44 7.89 -16.34
N THR A 24 -5.39 8.59 -15.73
CA THR A 24 -5.35 10.06 -15.66
C THR A 24 -4.06 10.50 -15.00
N ILE A 25 -3.21 11.12 -15.80
CA ILE A 25 -1.94 11.68 -15.37
C ILE A 25 -2.25 12.87 -14.45
N VAL A 26 -1.62 12.89 -13.29
CA VAL A 26 -1.75 13.96 -12.30
C VAL A 26 -0.37 14.54 -12.09
N ASP A 27 -0.29 15.85 -12.24
CA ASP A 27 0.88 16.61 -11.88
C ASP A 27 0.85 16.91 -10.38
N ILE A 28 1.90 16.48 -9.70
CA ILE A 28 2.12 16.73 -8.27
C ILE A 28 3.26 17.72 -8.17
N ASN A 29 2.95 18.91 -7.66
CA ASN A 29 3.95 19.92 -7.33
C ASN A 29 4.18 19.88 -5.81
N PHE A 30 5.36 19.41 -5.39
CA PHE A 30 5.73 19.31 -3.98
C PHE A 30 6.99 20.14 -3.68
N LEU A 31 6.79 21.32 -3.11
CA LEU A 31 7.82 22.34 -2.85
C LEU A 31 8.62 22.71 -4.11
N ILE A 32 9.70 21.97 -4.40
CA ILE A 32 10.64 22.22 -5.51
C ILE A 32 10.59 21.06 -6.53
N TRP A 33 9.82 20.01 -6.24
CA TRP A 33 9.77 18.80 -7.02
C TRP A 33 8.47 18.72 -7.79
N GLU A 34 8.58 18.44 -9.09
CA GLU A 34 7.44 18.19 -9.97
C GLU A 34 7.48 16.73 -10.38
N PHE A 35 6.36 16.02 -10.17
CA PHE A 35 6.22 14.62 -10.56
C PHE A 35 4.96 14.44 -11.37
N THR A 36 5.09 13.76 -12.49
CA THR A 36 3.98 13.42 -13.37
C THR A 36 3.76 11.90 -13.26
N LEU A 37 2.67 11.50 -12.61
CA LEU A 37 2.35 10.10 -12.33
C LEU A 37 0.87 9.85 -12.61
N SER A 38 0.48 8.61 -12.94
CA SER A 38 -0.94 8.28 -13.02
C SER A 38 -1.59 8.34 -11.63
N ARG A 39 -2.83 8.82 -11.54
CA ARG A 39 -3.58 8.94 -10.29
C ARG A 39 -3.68 7.61 -9.54
N GLY A 40 -3.87 6.51 -10.27
CA GLY A 40 -3.89 5.16 -9.70
C GLY A 40 -2.56 4.77 -9.04
N LEU A 41 -1.43 5.07 -9.69
CA LEU A 41 -0.10 4.76 -9.16
C LEU A 41 0.22 5.61 -7.92
N LEU A 42 -0.20 6.88 -7.92
CA LEU A 42 -0.09 7.79 -6.77
C LEU A 42 -0.82 7.21 -5.55
N VAL A 43 -2.10 6.84 -5.70
CA VAL A 43 -2.91 6.27 -4.62
C VAL A 43 -2.29 4.97 -4.09
N LEU A 44 -1.82 4.10 -4.98
CA LEU A 44 -1.15 2.86 -4.60
C LEU A 44 0.13 3.12 -3.79
N MET A 45 0.98 4.05 -4.24
CA MET A 45 2.21 4.42 -3.55
C MET A 45 1.95 4.96 -2.15
N VAL A 46 0.99 5.88 -2.00
CA VAL A 46 0.61 6.44 -0.69
C VAL A 46 0.11 5.34 0.25
N LEU A 47 -0.69 4.41 -0.25
CA LEU A 47 -1.20 3.29 0.53
C LEU A 47 -0.07 2.35 0.98
N LEU A 48 0.88 2.00 0.10
CA LEU A 48 2.04 1.19 0.44
C LEU A 48 2.92 1.85 1.50
N VAL A 49 3.17 3.16 1.37
CA VAL A 49 3.93 3.93 2.37
C VAL A 49 3.21 3.92 3.72
N GLY A 50 1.90 4.15 3.74
CA GLY A 50 1.09 4.10 4.96
C GLY A 50 1.14 2.72 5.64
N VAL A 51 1.01 1.63 4.88
CA VAL A 51 1.12 0.26 5.38
C VAL A 51 2.52 -0.02 5.94
N ALA A 52 3.58 0.39 5.23
CA ALA A 52 4.95 0.21 5.68
C ALA A 52 5.22 0.95 6.99
N ILE A 53 4.80 2.21 7.11
CA ILE A 53 4.92 3.01 8.34
C ILE A 53 4.14 2.35 9.49
N GLY A 54 2.89 1.93 9.24
CA GLY A 54 2.06 1.26 10.24
C GLY A 54 2.67 -0.05 10.72
N TRP A 55 3.23 -0.86 9.81
CA TRP A 55 3.90 -2.11 10.15
C TRP A 55 5.16 -1.91 10.99
N LEU A 56 6.02 -0.97 10.59
CA LEU A 56 7.24 -0.61 11.32
C LEU A 56 6.91 -0.06 12.70
N GLY A 57 5.90 0.81 12.81
CA GLY A 57 5.42 1.34 14.09
C GLY A 57 4.92 0.22 15.02
N ARG A 58 4.15 -0.74 14.50
CA ARG A 58 3.70 -1.91 15.29
C ARG A 58 4.86 -2.78 15.76
N ALA A 59 5.89 -2.99 14.93
CA ALA A 59 7.10 -3.71 15.34
C ALA A 59 7.79 -3.01 16.51
N GLN A 60 7.95 -1.67 16.44
CA GLN A 60 8.58 -0.89 17.51
C GLN A 60 7.76 -0.89 18.82
N LEU A 61 6.43 -0.80 18.74
CA LEU A 61 5.51 -0.87 19.88
C LEU A 61 5.51 -2.27 20.51
N ALA A 62 5.52 -3.34 19.70
CA ALA A 62 5.59 -4.72 20.18
C ALA A 62 6.91 -5.03 20.90
N HIS A 63 8.03 -4.42 20.49
CA HIS A 63 9.30 -4.55 21.20
C HIS A 63 9.31 -3.86 22.57
N ARG A 64 8.61 -2.73 22.73
CA ARG A 64 8.49 -2.03 24.02
C ARG A 64 7.63 -2.80 25.03
N GLY A 65 6.57 -3.47 24.59
CA GLY A 65 5.71 -4.27 25.47
C GLY A 65 6.39 -5.50 26.10
N ARG A 66 7.42 -6.08 25.47
CA ARG A 66 8.14 -7.25 26.01
C ARG A 66 9.12 -6.91 27.15
N LYS A 67 9.65 -5.68 27.18
CA LYS A 67 10.59 -5.27 28.23
C LYS A 67 9.92 -5.08 29.60
N GLN A 68 8.65 -4.66 29.62
CA GLN A 68 7.90 -4.44 30.87
C GLN A 68 7.54 -5.74 31.59
N LYS A 69 7.14 -6.80 30.85
CA LYS A 69 6.75 -8.08 31.45
C LYS A 69 7.88 -8.88 32.11
N ARG A 70 9.15 -8.56 31.82
CA ARG A 70 10.33 -9.25 32.37
C ARG A 70 10.86 -8.62 33.67
N ILE A 71 10.33 -7.46 34.08
CA ILE A 71 10.77 -6.75 35.29
C ILE A 71 9.87 -7.10 36.50
N TRP A 72 8.73 -7.79 36.27
CA TRP A 72 7.73 -8.11 37.29
C TRP A 72 7.42 -9.61 37.44
N SER A 73 8.29 -10.50 36.92
CA SER A 73 8.25 -11.95 37.18
C SER A 73 9.51 -12.38 37.92
#